data_AF-A0A6N7WH14-F1
#
_entry.id   AF-A0A6N7WH14-F1
#
_cell.length_a   1.000
_cell.length_b   1.000
_cell.length_c   1.000
_cell.angle_alpha   90.00
_cell.angle_beta   90.00
_cell.angle_gamma   90.00
#
_symmetry.space_group_name_H-M   'P 1'
#
loop_
_entity.id
_entity.type
_entity.pdbx_description
1 polymer ?
#
loop_
_entity_poly.entity_id
_entity_poly.type
_entity_poly.pdbx_seq_one_letter_code
_entity_poly.pdbx_strand_id
1 'polypeptide(L)'
;MFTEIETDVLLEEIAQGDELYESDANRAIDIWYSVFLKIANESKAMKSTYLYAGIRDYWKAMEISGWFDDLVSAFFWSGRNREKEREEFCKIMMNDFDTGNIRNVFQVNLADLFYLQGKENEANALVENALADYPVNFFGWQRYAEHYTKKETKKDMNKAYRICERGAAAFLNSRMDASILIENGADIFIAGFAALCESLGKDEEMDYWQRTNKDLKAQCEREIRNHRKYEAYNILYKEKEIIETLDERVLSEILDPCAGCRKRGKCKSKSA
;
A
#
# COMPACT_ATOMS: atom_id res chain seq x y z
N MET A 1 2.25 -7.30 -30.28
CA MET A 1 3.20 -6.57 -29.41
C MET A 1 3.15 -5.12 -29.87
N PHE A 2 3.20 -4.16 -28.94
CA PHE A 2 3.22 -2.74 -29.31
C PHE A 2 4.58 -2.35 -29.92
N THR A 3 4.52 -1.50 -30.93
CA THR A 3 5.67 -0.76 -31.46
C THR A 3 6.10 0.35 -30.49
N GLU A 4 7.26 0.94 -30.75
CA GLU A 4 7.75 2.08 -29.96
C GLU A 4 6.79 3.27 -30.05
N ILE A 5 6.34 3.61 -31.26
CA ILE A 5 5.36 4.69 -31.51
C ILE A 5 4.03 4.41 -30.80
N GLU A 6 3.52 3.18 -30.87
CA GLU A 6 2.29 2.82 -30.15
C GLU A 6 2.46 2.92 -28.64
N THR A 7 3.64 2.56 -28.11
CA THR A 7 3.92 2.70 -26.67
C THR A 7 3.95 4.17 -26.25
N ASP A 8 4.54 5.05 -27.07
CA ASP A 8 4.54 6.49 -26.80
C ASP A 8 3.12 7.08 -26.80
N VAL A 9 2.28 6.66 -27.73
CA VAL A 9 0.87 7.06 -27.75
C VAL A 9 0.13 6.60 -26.49
N LEU A 10 0.39 5.39 -25.97
CA LEU A 10 -0.20 4.94 -24.72
C LEU A 10 0.21 5.83 -23.54
N LEU A 11 1.49 6.23 -23.47
CA LEU A 11 1.99 7.12 -22.42
C LEU A 11 1.36 8.53 -22.52
N GLU A 12 1.20 9.07 -23.74
CA GLU A 12 0.49 10.34 -23.96
C GLU A 12 -0.99 10.27 -23.57
N GLU A 13 -1.66 9.13 -23.81
CA GLU A 13 -3.04 8.90 -23.36
C GLU A 13 -3.11 8.79 -21.83
N ILE A 14 -2.17 8.09 -21.18
CA ILE A 14 -2.08 7.99 -19.72
C ILE A 14 -1.95 9.37 -19.08
N ALA A 15 -1.02 10.19 -19.59
CA ALA A 15 -0.75 11.53 -19.07
C ALA A 15 -2.00 12.43 -19.09
N GLN A 16 -2.86 12.30 -20.10
CA GLN A 16 -4.12 13.07 -20.15
C GLN A 16 -5.09 12.71 -19.02
N GLY A 17 -5.08 11.45 -18.56
CA GLY A 17 -5.88 11.06 -17.40
C GLY A 17 -5.20 11.47 -16.08
N ASP A 18 -3.87 11.50 -16.01
CA ASP A 18 -3.12 12.00 -14.84
C ASP A 18 -3.48 13.46 -14.55
N GLU A 19 -3.59 14.30 -15.60
CA GLU A 19 -4.04 15.68 -15.48
C GLU A 19 -5.45 15.83 -14.86
N LEU A 20 -6.27 14.77 -14.93
CA LEU A 20 -7.65 14.78 -14.44
C LEU A 20 -7.81 14.11 -13.08
N TYR A 21 -6.99 13.12 -12.74
CA TYR A 21 -7.23 12.19 -11.63
C TYR A 21 -7.60 12.85 -10.31
N GLU A 22 -6.87 13.88 -9.90
CA GLU A 22 -7.11 14.58 -8.63
C GLU A 22 -8.43 15.38 -8.61
N SER A 23 -8.92 15.80 -9.78
CA SER A 23 -10.08 16.70 -9.92
C SER A 23 -11.34 16.01 -10.45
N ASP A 24 -11.20 14.94 -11.23
CA ASP A 24 -12.27 14.18 -11.88
C ASP A 24 -11.86 12.74 -12.19
N ALA A 25 -11.86 11.89 -11.16
CA ALA A 25 -11.50 10.48 -11.28
C ALA A 25 -12.37 9.69 -12.30
N ASN A 26 -13.65 10.06 -12.49
CA ASN A 26 -14.50 9.36 -13.45
C ASN A 26 -14.06 9.64 -14.88
N ARG A 27 -13.69 10.90 -15.18
CA ARG A 27 -13.17 11.27 -16.50
C ARG A 27 -11.75 10.74 -16.73
N ALA A 28 -10.93 10.64 -15.68
CA ALA A 28 -9.66 9.94 -15.78
C ALA A 28 -9.87 8.46 -16.16
N ILE A 29 -10.85 7.78 -15.54
CA ILE A 29 -11.22 6.39 -15.87
C ILE A 29 -11.65 6.23 -17.33
N ASP A 30 -12.34 7.20 -17.94
CA ASP A 30 -12.73 7.11 -19.37
C ASP A 30 -11.53 6.91 -20.30
N ILE A 31 -10.41 7.56 -19.97
CA ILE A 31 -9.16 7.48 -20.73
C ILE A 31 -8.41 6.22 -20.32
N TRP A 32 -8.16 6.09 -19.03
CA TRP A 32 -7.31 5.06 -18.46
C TRP A 32 -7.85 3.64 -18.64
N TYR A 33 -9.15 3.43 -18.52
CA TYR A 33 -9.74 2.11 -18.74
C TYR A 33 -9.58 1.64 -20.19
N SER A 34 -9.67 2.55 -21.16
CA SER A 34 -9.43 2.26 -22.56
C SER A 34 -7.97 1.82 -22.80
N VAL A 35 -7.01 2.55 -22.22
CA VAL A 35 -5.58 2.20 -22.27
C VAL A 35 -5.34 0.82 -21.64
N PHE A 36 -5.89 0.57 -20.46
CA PHE A 36 -5.82 -0.72 -19.78
C PHE A 36 -6.31 -1.86 -20.68
N LEU A 37 -7.47 -1.71 -21.32
CA LEU A 37 -8.01 -2.74 -22.20
C LEU A 37 -7.11 -3.00 -23.42
N LYS A 38 -6.49 -1.97 -24.01
CA LYS A 38 -5.51 -2.16 -25.10
C LYS A 38 -4.34 -3.02 -24.61
N ILE A 39 -3.74 -2.67 -23.46
CA ILE A 39 -2.61 -3.40 -22.87
C ILE A 39 -3.00 -4.84 -22.54
N ALA A 40 -4.13 -5.03 -21.86
CA ALA A 40 -4.61 -6.35 -21.46
C ALA A 40 -4.89 -7.25 -22.66
N ASN A 41 -5.55 -6.72 -23.71
CA ASN A 41 -5.84 -7.49 -24.92
C ASN A 41 -4.58 -7.88 -25.68
N GLU A 42 -3.60 -6.99 -25.76
CA GLU A 42 -2.33 -7.28 -26.41
C GLU A 42 -1.56 -8.39 -25.67
N SER A 43 -1.46 -8.29 -24.34
CA SER A 43 -0.79 -9.32 -23.53
C SER A 43 -1.50 -10.68 -23.61
N LYS A 44 -2.84 -10.69 -23.68
CA LYS A 44 -3.64 -11.90 -23.94
C LYS A 44 -3.39 -12.47 -25.34
N ALA A 45 -3.32 -11.63 -26.37
CA ALA A 45 -3.01 -12.07 -27.73
C ALA A 45 -1.63 -12.74 -27.81
N MET A 46 -0.70 -12.28 -26.97
CA MET A 46 0.62 -12.88 -26.78
C MET A 46 0.62 -14.12 -25.87
N LYS A 47 -0.54 -14.54 -25.34
CA LYS A 47 -0.72 -15.66 -24.39
C LYS A 47 0.13 -15.51 -23.12
N SER A 48 0.38 -14.27 -22.70
CA SER A 48 1.14 -13.96 -21.51
C SER A 48 0.22 -13.78 -20.30
N THR A 49 0.64 -14.29 -19.15
CA THR A 49 0.03 -13.96 -17.84
C THR A 49 0.61 -12.68 -17.24
N TYR A 50 1.63 -12.08 -17.85
CA TYR A 50 2.18 -10.79 -17.44
C TYR A 50 1.48 -9.64 -18.19
N LEU A 51 0.86 -8.72 -17.45
CA LEU A 51 0.02 -7.63 -18.00
C LEU A 51 0.77 -6.75 -19.00
N TYR A 52 2.05 -6.47 -18.78
CA TYR A 52 2.83 -5.56 -19.62
C TYR A 52 3.66 -6.28 -20.70
N ALA A 53 3.38 -7.54 -21.00
CA ALA A 53 4.15 -8.33 -21.97
C ALA A 53 4.15 -7.76 -23.39
N GLY A 54 3.12 -6.96 -23.74
CA GLY A 54 3.06 -6.23 -24.99
C GLY A 54 4.04 -5.06 -25.12
N ILE A 55 4.64 -4.60 -24.02
CA ILE A 55 5.53 -3.43 -23.95
C ILE A 55 6.98 -3.88 -24.02
N ARG A 56 7.68 -3.50 -25.10
CA ARG A 56 9.05 -3.97 -25.37
C ARG A 56 10.11 -3.26 -24.52
N ASP A 57 9.91 -1.98 -24.25
CA ASP A 57 10.85 -1.17 -23.48
C ASP A 57 10.59 -1.33 -21.98
N TYR A 58 11.62 -1.74 -21.24
CA TYR A 58 11.53 -1.97 -19.80
C TYR A 58 11.20 -0.70 -19.02
N TRP A 59 11.79 0.44 -19.37
CA TRP A 59 11.58 1.69 -18.66
C TRP A 59 10.17 2.23 -18.90
N LYS A 60 9.67 2.13 -20.14
CA LYS A 60 8.28 2.48 -20.44
C LYS A 60 7.28 1.54 -19.75
N ALA A 61 7.61 0.25 -19.63
CA ALA A 61 6.78 -0.69 -18.88
C ALA A 61 6.73 -0.34 -17.38
N MET A 62 7.84 0.12 -16.80
CA MET A 62 7.88 0.60 -15.41
C MET A 62 7.05 1.86 -15.21
N GLU A 63 7.08 2.81 -16.16
CA GLU A 63 6.26 4.02 -16.12
C GLU A 63 4.76 3.71 -16.18
N ILE A 64 4.35 2.85 -17.13
CA ILE A 64 2.98 2.34 -17.22
C ILE A 64 2.59 1.60 -15.94
N SER A 65 3.50 0.84 -15.33
CA SER A 65 3.21 0.15 -14.08
C SER A 65 2.95 1.10 -12.92
N GLY A 66 3.56 2.28 -12.89
CA GLY A 66 3.28 3.31 -11.87
C GLY A 66 1.85 3.83 -11.97
N TRP A 67 1.41 4.17 -13.19
CA TRP A 67 0.03 4.59 -13.47
C TRP A 67 -1.03 3.55 -13.09
N PHE A 68 -0.70 2.27 -13.18
CA PHE A 68 -1.67 1.21 -12.92
C PHE A 68 -2.22 1.25 -11.47
N ASP A 69 -1.39 1.61 -10.50
CA ASP A 69 -1.82 1.77 -9.10
C ASP A 69 -2.83 2.93 -8.94
N ASP A 70 -2.68 3.98 -9.74
CA ASP A 70 -3.62 5.10 -9.80
C ASP A 70 -4.95 4.69 -10.42
N LEU A 71 -4.95 3.86 -11.47
CA LEU A 71 -6.18 3.30 -12.03
C LEU A 71 -6.93 2.42 -11.02
N VAL A 72 -6.22 1.54 -10.30
CA VAL A 72 -6.80 0.72 -9.23
C VAL A 72 -7.47 1.61 -8.18
N SER A 73 -6.78 2.68 -7.79
CA SER A 73 -7.26 3.66 -6.81
C SER A 73 -8.46 4.45 -7.32
N ALA A 74 -8.44 4.93 -8.56
CA ALA A 74 -9.55 5.65 -9.18
C ALA A 74 -10.82 4.79 -9.21
N PHE A 75 -10.70 3.52 -9.62
CA PHE A 75 -11.84 2.59 -9.58
C PHE A 75 -12.36 2.40 -8.16
N PHE A 76 -11.47 2.30 -7.17
CA PHE A 76 -11.89 2.23 -5.78
C PHE A 76 -12.73 3.46 -5.38
N TRP A 77 -12.27 4.67 -5.71
CA TRP A 77 -12.94 5.93 -5.35
C TRP A 77 -14.22 6.21 -6.14
N SER A 78 -14.42 5.57 -7.28
CA SER A 78 -15.63 5.74 -8.11
C SER A 78 -16.93 5.26 -7.44
N GLY A 79 -16.83 4.39 -6.41
CA GLY A 79 -17.98 3.85 -5.70
C GLY A 79 -18.88 2.98 -6.60
N ARG A 80 -20.15 3.40 -6.80
CA ARG A 80 -21.10 2.75 -7.73
C ARG A 80 -21.04 3.31 -9.14
N ASN A 81 -20.35 4.43 -9.36
CA ASN A 81 -20.10 4.89 -10.71
C ASN A 81 -19.14 3.91 -11.37
N ARG A 82 -19.28 3.68 -12.68
CA ARG A 82 -18.41 2.76 -13.43
C ARG A 82 -18.37 1.33 -12.87
N GLU A 83 -19.47 0.86 -12.26
CA GLU A 83 -19.52 -0.46 -11.62
C GLU A 83 -19.19 -1.61 -12.59
N LYS A 84 -19.59 -1.49 -13.86
CA LYS A 84 -19.34 -2.51 -14.88
C LYS A 84 -17.85 -2.59 -15.21
N GLU A 85 -17.24 -1.44 -15.47
CA GLU A 85 -15.82 -1.30 -15.78
C GLU A 85 -14.96 -1.76 -14.60
N ARG A 86 -15.33 -1.38 -13.37
CA ARG A 86 -14.67 -1.81 -12.14
C ARG A 86 -14.74 -3.33 -11.94
N GLU A 87 -15.93 -3.91 -12.12
CA GLU A 87 -16.13 -5.36 -12.00
C GLU A 87 -15.34 -6.12 -13.07
N GLU A 88 -15.39 -5.67 -14.33
CA GLU A 88 -14.64 -6.26 -15.44
C GLU A 88 -13.13 -6.14 -15.24
N PHE A 89 -12.63 -4.96 -14.86
CA PHE A 89 -11.23 -4.71 -14.52
C PHE A 89 -10.71 -5.70 -13.48
N CYS A 90 -11.40 -5.81 -12.33
CA CYS A 90 -10.99 -6.71 -11.26
C CYS A 90 -10.98 -8.18 -11.70
N LYS A 91 -11.99 -8.60 -12.48
CA LYS A 91 -12.08 -9.97 -13.00
C LYS A 91 -10.99 -10.28 -14.01
N ILE A 92 -10.69 -9.36 -14.92
CA ILE A 92 -9.59 -9.52 -15.89
C ILE A 92 -8.29 -9.72 -15.12
N MET A 93 -7.99 -8.85 -14.15
CA MET A 93 -6.77 -8.95 -13.37
C MET A 93 -6.66 -10.27 -12.61
N MET A 94 -7.74 -10.72 -11.96
CA MET A 94 -7.72 -11.96 -11.17
C MET A 94 -7.70 -13.24 -12.01
N ASN A 95 -8.28 -13.24 -13.21
CA ASN A 95 -8.46 -14.46 -13.99
C ASN A 95 -7.40 -14.63 -15.08
N ASP A 96 -6.95 -13.52 -15.66
CA ASP A 96 -6.16 -13.57 -16.89
C ASP A 96 -4.67 -13.28 -16.66
N PHE A 97 -4.33 -12.65 -15.53
CA PHE A 97 -2.97 -12.23 -15.22
C PHE A 97 -2.45 -12.83 -13.92
N ASP A 98 -1.13 -13.08 -13.88
CA ASP A 98 -0.42 -13.43 -12.67
C ASP A 98 -0.18 -12.17 -11.84
N THR A 99 -1.10 -11.95 -10.90
CA THR A 99 -1.08 -10.81 -10.00
C THR A 99 -0.22 -11.06 -8.76
N GLY A 100 0.39 -12.24 -8.59
CA GLY A 100 1.15 -12.59 -7.40
C GLY A 100 0.46 -12.14 -6.10
N ASN A 101 1.21 -11.40 -5.27
CA ASN A 101 0.74 -10.90 -3.98
C ASN A 101 -0.27 -9.74 -4.07
N ILE A 102 -0.50 -9.12 -5.24
CA ILE A 102 -1.49 -8.03 -5.37
C ILE A 102 -2.89 -8.54 -5.73
N ARG A 103 -3.09 -9.86 -5.87
CA ARG A 103 -4.41 -10.47 -6.11
C ARG A 103 -5.46 -10.02 -5.09
N ASN A 104 -5.06 -9.92 -3.82
CA ASN A 104 -5.93 -9.52 -2.72
C ASN A 104 -6.48 -8.09 -2.89
N VAL A 105 -5.75 -7.20 -3.56
CA VAL A 105 -6.20 -5.82 -3.82
C VAL A 105 -7.44 -5.84 -4.70
N PHE A 106 -7.45 -6.63 -5.77
CA PHE A 106 -8.61 -6.77 -6.65
C PHE A 106 -9.78 -7.50 -5.99
N GLN A 107 -9.51 -8.48 -5.12
CA GLN A 107 -10.56 -9.15 -4.35
C GLN A 107 -11.24 -8.19 -3.37
N VAL A 108 -10.47 -7.38 -2.64
CA VAL A 108 -11.00 -6.35 -1.73
C VAL A 108 -11.75 -5.27 -2.51
N ASN A 109 -11.20 -4.83 -3.65
CA ASN A 109 -11.82 -3.82 -4.49
C ASN A 109 -13.17 -4.32 -5.06
N LEU A 110 -13.24 -5.58 -5.52
CA LEU A 110 -14.50 -6.18 -5.97
C LEU A 110 -15.48 -6.42 -4.82
N ALA A 111 -15.00 -6.82 -3.63
CA ALA A 111 -15.83 -6.98 -2.44
C ALA A 111 -16.52 -5.66 -2.04
N ASP A 112 -15.78 -4.54 -2.07
CA ASP A 112 -16.35 -3.21 -1.82
C ASP A 112 -17.49 -2.87 -2.80
N LEU A 113 -17.30 -3.12 -4.10
CA LEU A 113 -18.37 -2.95 -5.08
C LEU A 113 -19.59 -3.85 -4.77
N PHE A 114 -19.36 -5.11 -4.39
CA PHE A 114 -20.43 -6.05 -4.06
C PHE A 114 -21.19 -5.64 -2.79
N TYR A 115 -20.52 -5.08 -1.79
CA TYR A 115 -21.20 -4.47 -0.65
C TYR A 115 -22.12 -3.33 -1.09
N LEU A 116 -21.66 -2.45 -1.99
CA LEU A 116 -22.47 -1.35 -2.53
C LEU A 116 -23.67 -1.85 -3.35
N GLN A 117 -23.56 -3.04 -3.94
CA GLN A 117 -24.63 -3.72 -4.68
C GLN A 117 -25.58 -4.55 -3.79
N GLY A 118 -25.30 -4.65 -2.48
CA GLY A 118 -26.08 -5.47 -1.55
C GLY A 118 -25.79 -6.98 -1.62
N LYS A 119 -24.73 -7.39 -2.32
CA LYS A 119 -24.26 -8.78 -2.45
C LYS A 119 -23.33 -9.17 -1.29
N GLU A 120 -23.82 -9.00 -0.05
CA GLU A 120 -22.98 -9.12 1.15
C GLU A 120 -22.28 -10.48 1.28
N ASN A 121 -22.95 -11.59 0.94
CA ASN A 121 -22.34 -12.92 1.04
C ASN A 121 -21.18 -13.12 0.08
N GLU A 122 -21.31 -12.62 -1.16
CA GLU A 122 -20.26 -12.70 -2.18
C GLU A 122 -19.09 -11.79 -1.81
N ALA A 123 -19.38 -10.58 -1.32
CA ALA A 123 -18.37 -9.65 -0.82
C ALA A 123 -17.58 -10.23 0.37
N ASN A 124 -18.27 -10.83 1.35
CA ASN A 124 -17.65 -11.51 2.48
C ASN A 124 -16.72 -12.63 2.00
N ALA A 125 -17.17 -13.48 1.07
CA ALA A 125 -16.36 -14.57 0.55
C ALA A 125 -15.07 -14.06 -0.16
N LEU A 126 -15.17 -12.97 -0.92
CA LEU A 126 -14.02 -12.36 -1.58
C LEU A 126 -13.01 -11.81 -0.58
N VAL A 127 -13.45 -11.02 0.40
CA VAL A 127 -12.54 -10.40 1.38
C VAL A 127 -11.94 -11.44 2.34
N GLU A 128 -12.70 -12.46 2.73
CA GLU A 128 -12.19 -13.55 3.57
C GLU A 128 -11.09 -14.36 2.86
N ASN A 129 -11.27 -14.66 1.56
CA ASN A 129 -10.21 -15.30 0.77
C ASN A 129 -8.98 -14.39 0.66
N ALA A 130 -9.18 -13.11 0.36
CA ALA A 130 -8.10 -12.14 0.23
C ALA A 130 -7.24 -12.04 1.50
N LEU A 131 -7.89 -12.01 2.66
CA LEU A 131 -7.23 -11.87 3.96
C LEU A 131 -6.70 -13.19 4.52
N ALA A 132 -7.18 -14.34 4.03
CA ALA A 132 -6.56 -15.63 4.30
C ALA A 132 -5.23 -15.78 3.54
N ASP A 133 -5.19 -15.34 2.28
CA ASP A 133 -4.00 -15.42 1.43
C ASP A 133 -2.93 -14.38 1.82
N TYR A 134 -3.35 -13.16 2.16
CA TYR A 134 -2.44 -12.08 2.56
C TYR A 134 -2.93 -11.34 3.80
N PRO A 135 -2.72 -11.91 5.01
CA PRO A 135 -3.26 -11.37 6.26
C PRO A 135 -2.75 -9.99 6.66
N VAL A 136 -1.66 -9.52 6.06
CA VAL A 136 -1.08 -8.20 6.31
C VAL A 136 -1.70 -7.10 5.44
N ASN A 137 -2.70 -7.40 4.60
CA ASN A 137 -3.48 -6.35 3.92
C ASN A 137 -4.42 -5.63 4.92
N PHE A 138 -3.88 -4.63 5.63
CA PHE A 138 -4.65 -3.89 6.62
C PHE A 138 -5.67 -2.92 6.01
N PHE A 139 -5.47 -2.47 4.78
CA PHE A 139 -6.54 -1.81 4.02
C PHE A 139 -7.76 -2.72 3.85
N GLY A 140 -7.55 -4.00 3.53
CA GLY A 140 -8.61 -5.01 3.43
C GLY A 140 -9.36 -5.22 4.76
N TRP A 141 -8.63 -5.37 5.87
CA TRP A 141 -9.23 -5.47 7.21
C TRP A 141 -10.06 -4.23 7.56
N GLN A 142 -9.51 -3.04 7.31
CA GLN A 142 -10.19 -1.77 7.58
C GLN A 142 -11.49 -1.67 6.79
N ARG A 143 -11.47 -1.92 5.47
CA ARG A 143 -12.66 -1.87 4.62
C ARG A 143 -13.71 -2.90 5.02
N TYR A 144 -13.28 -4.09 5.39
CA TYR A 144 -14.19 -5.14 5.84
C TYR A 144 -14.93 -4.73 7.11
N ALA A 145 -14.23 -4.13 8.08
CA ALA A 145 -14.84 -3.59 9.28
C ALA A 145 -15.76 -2.39 8.98
N GLU A 146 -15.31 -1.44 8.15
CA GLU A 146 -16.07 -0.23 7.77
C GLU A 146 -17.44 -0.53 7.17
N HIS A 147 -17.58 -1.62 6.43
CA HIS A 147 -18.87 -2.03 5.89
C HIS A 147 -19.92 -2.22 6.99
N TYR A 148 -19.52 -2.78 8.13
CA TYR A 148 -20.42 -3.06 9.24
C TYR A 148 -20.56 -1.87 10.20
N THR A 149 -19.54 -1.03 10.36
CA THR A 149 -19.68 0.18 11.19
C THR A 149 -20.69 1.17 10.61
N LYS A 150 -20.75 1.31 9.28
CA LYS A 150 -21.71 2.19 8.57
C LYS A 150 -23.19 1.83 8.78
N LYS A 151 -23.50 0.60 9.23
CA LYS A 151 -24.89 0.16 9.47
C LYS A 151 -25.41 0.60 10.84
N GLU A 152 -24.53 1.02 11.73
CA GLU A 152 -24.82 1.60 13.06
C GLU A 152 -25.71 0.74 13.99
N THR A 153 -25.90 -0.55 13.68
CA THR A 153 -26.59 -1.46 14.60
C THR A 153 -25.59 -2.07 15.58
N LYS A 154 -26.00 -2.30 16.83
CA LYS A 154 -25.16 -2.99 17.84
C LYS A 154 -24.63 -4.35 17.34
N LYS A 155 -25.42 -5.08 16.55
CA LYS A 155 -25.02 -6.36 15.97
C LYS A 155 -23.91 -6.17 14.94
N ASP A 156 -24.03 -5.18 14.07
CA ASP A 156 -23.04 -4.90 13.03
C ASP A 156 -21.75 -4.32 13.63
N MET A 157 -21.83 -3.41 14.61
CA MET A 157 -20.65 -2.91 15.31
C MET A 157 -19.88 -4.02 16.04
N ASN A 158 -20.59 -4.98 16.65
CA ASN A 158 -19.94 -6.17 17.23
C ASN A 158 -19.29 -7.06 16.16
N LYS A 159 -19.86 -7.14 14.95
CA LYS A 159 -19.26 -7.87 13.83
C LYS A 159 -18.00 -7.16 13.32
N ALA A 160 -18.07 -5.84 13.13
CA ALA A 160 -16.92 -5.01 12.82
C ALA A 160 -15.79 -5.19 13.84
N TYR A 161 -16.13 -5.19 15.12
CA TYR A 161 -15.16 -5.36 16.20
C TYR A 161 -14.44 -6.71 16.12
N ARG A 162 -15.17 -7.81 15.87
CA ARG A 162 -14.55 -9.15 15.67
C ARG A 162 -13.67 -9.21 14.42
N ILE A 163 -14.01 -8.47 13.37
CA ILE A 163 -13.16 -8.34 12.17
C ILE A 163 -11.87 -7.61 12.54
N CYS A 164 -11.96 -6.51 13.28
CA CYS A 164 -10.80 -5.78 13.77
C CYS A 164 -9.94 -6.62 14.72
N GLU A 165 -10.51 -7.45 15.60
CA GLU A 165 -9.73 -8.36 16.44
C GLU A 165 -8.88 -9.35 15.62
N ARG A 166 -9.43 -9.84 14.49
CA ARG A 166 -8.69 -10.72 13.57
C ARG A 166 -7.57 -9.97 12.84
N GLY A 167 -7.83 -8.76 12.34
CA GLY A 167 -6.80 -7.92 11.72
C GLY A 167 -5.70 -7.52 12.72
N ALA A 168 -6.07 -7.21 13.96
CA ALA A 168 -5.15 -6.96 15.06
C ALA A 168 -4.28 -8.18 15.37
N ALA A 169 -4.85 -9.39 15.38
CA ALA A 169 -4.07 -10.61 15.54
C ALA A 169 -3.09 -10.81 14.38
N ALA A 170 -3.46 -10.50 13.14
CA ALA A 170 -2.55 -10.55 12.00
C ALA A 170 -1.40 -9.53 12.14
N PHE A 171 -1.70 -8.31 12.60
CA PHE A 171 -0.69 -7.29 12.92
C PHE A 171 0.29 -7.76 13.99
N LEU A 172 -0.21 -8.21 15.14
CA LEU A 172 0.63 -8.63 16.27
C LEU A 172 1.49 -9.86 15.97
N ASN A 173 1.03 -10.73 15.08
CA ASN A 173 1.79 -11.92 14.64
C ASN A 173 2.73 -11.63 13.46
N SER A 174 2.66 -10.45 12.86
CA SER A 174 3.54 -10.09 11.76
C SER A 174 4.98 -9.92 12.24
N ARG A 175 5.93 -10.35 11.38
CA ARG A 175 7.37 -10.14 11.57
C ARG A 175 7.94 -9.12 10.60
N MET A 176 7.07 -8.33 9.96
CA MET A 176 7.46 -7.31 8.99
C MET A 176 7.98 -6.06 9.70
N ASP A 177 8.85 -5.33 9.01
CA ASP A 177 9.32 -4.01 9.45
C ASP A 177 8.16 -3.01 9.51
N ALA A 178 8.28 -1.99 10.36
CA ALA A 178 7.21 -1.01 10.56
C ALA A 178 6.91 -0.23 9.27
N SER A 179 7.90 0.05 8.43
CA SER A 179 7.68 0.69 7.12
C SER A 179 6.77 -0.16 6.23
N ILE A 180 7.01 -1.47 6.12
CA ILE A 180 6.21 -2.38 5.31
C ILE A 180 4.79 -2.53 5.88
N LEU A 181 4.65 -2.57 7.21
CA LEU A 181 3.34 -2.59 7.85
C LEU A 181 2.52 -1.33 7.54
N ILE A 182 3.16 -0.15 7.57
CA ILE A 182 2.51 1.12 7.23
C ILE A 182 2.15 1.17 5.74
N GLU A 183 3.04 0.70 4.85
CA GLU A 183 2.74 0.60 3.41
C GLU A 183 1.51 -0.28 3.14
N ASN A 184 1.28 -1.29 3.96
CA ASN A 184 0.09 -2.14 3.89
C ASN A 184 -1.14 -1.59 4.67
N GLY A 185 -1.06 -0.37 5.21
CA GLY A 185 -2.16 0.35 5.85
C GLY A 185 -2.38 0.04 7.34
N ALA A 186 -1.39 -0.54 8.04
CA ALA A 186 -1.54 -0.93 9.44
C ALA A 186 -1.90 0.25 10.35
N ASP A 187 -1.32 1.43 10.12
CA ASP A 187 -1.55 2.60 10.96
C ASP A 187 -2.96 3.18 10.82
N ILE A 188 -3.50 3.16 9.60
CA ILE A 188 -4.88 3.53 9.29
C ILE A 188 -5.84 2.54 9.95
N PHE A 189 -5.58 1.24 9.78
CA PHE A 189 -6.38 0.19 10.40
C PHE A 189 -6.39 0.26 11.93
N ILE A 190 -5.23 0.44 12.57
CA ILE A 190 -5.16 0.53 14.03
C ILE A 190 -5.87 1.78 14.54
N ALA A 191 -5.76 2.91 13.83
CA ALA A 191 -6.54 4.12 14.16
C ALA A 191 -8.05 3.86 14.06
N GLY A 192 -8.49 3.19 12.99
CA GLY A 192 -9.89 2.80 12.79
C GLY A 192 -10.39 1.85 13.88
N PHE A 193 -9.55 0.89 14.31
CA PHE A 193 -9.90 -0.01 15.40
C PHE A 193 -10.04 0.73 16.73
N ALA A 194 -9.13 1.65 17.05
CA ALA A 194 -9.24 2.48 18.25
C ALA A 194 -10.56 3.29 18.27
N ALA A 195 -10.93 3.91 17.15
CA ALA A 195 -12.18 4.66 17.02
C ALA A 195 -13.43 3.76 17.19
N LEU A 196 -13.36 2.52 16.71
CA LEU A 196 -14.42 1.53 16.94
C LEU A 196 -14.50 1.13 18.42
N CYS A 197 -13.37 0.94 19.10
CA CYS A 197 -13.35 0.68 20.54
C CYS A 197 -13.97 1.83 21.34
N GLU A 198 -13.65 3.08 21.01
CA GLU A 198 -14.27 4.27 21.60
C GLU A 198 -15.80 4.24 21.43
N SER A 199 -16.27 3.99 20.20
CA SER A 199 -17.70 3.92 19.88
C SER A 199 -18.44 2.80 20.64
N LEU A 200 -17.71 1.79 21.12
CA LEU A 200 -18.23 0.67 21.89
C LEU A 200 -18.02 0.82 23.41
N GLY A 201 -17.42 1.92 23.87
CA GLY A 201 -17.09 2.16 25.28
C GLY A 201 -15.98 1.24 25.82
N LYS A 202 -15.04 0.84 24.95
CA LYS A 202 -13.89 -0.02 25.27
C LYS A 202 -12.63 0.82 25.47
N ASP A 203 -12.66 1.70 26.47
CA ASP A 203 -11.65 2.74 26.68
C ASP A 203 -10.22 2.18 26.85
N GLU A 204 -10.05 1.08 27.59
CA GLU A 204 -8.74 0.45 27.80
C GLU A 204 -8.12 -0.08 26.49
N GLU A 205 -8.95 -0.68 25.63
CA GLU A 205 -8.51 -1.20 24.33
C GLU A 205 -8.23 -0.05 23.35
N MET A 206 -9.07 0.99 23.35
CA MET A 206 -8.84 2.21 22.58
C MET A 206 -7.46 2.81 22.93
N ASP A 207 -7.17 3.01 24.22
CA ASP A 207 -5.88 3.55 24.69
C ASP A 207 -4.70 2.67 24.27
N TYR A 208 -4.87 1.35 24.35
CA TYR A 208 -3.87 0.40 23.89
C TYR A 208 -3.59 0.57 22.39
N TRP A 209 -4.62 0.59 21.54
CA TRP A 209 -4.44 0.73 20.10
C TRP A 209 -3.90 2.10 19.69
N GLN A 210 -4.29 3.18 20.36
CA GLN A 210 -3.70 4.50 20.12
C GLN A 210 -2.19 4.52 20.44
N ARG A 211 -1.77 3.93 21.55
CA ARG A 211 -0.34 3.80 21.90
C ARG A 211 0.40 2.94 20.88
N THR A 212 -0.14 1.77 20.53
CA THR A 212 0.43 0.88 19.52
C THR A 212 0.64 1.59 18.18
N ASN A 213 -0.34 2.38 17.72
CA ASN A 213 -0.21 3.14 16.48
C ASN A 213 0.89 4.20 16.55
N LYS A 214 0.98 4.91 17.68
CA LYS A 214 2.03 5.91 17.91
C LYS A 214 3.42 5.28 17.89
N ASP A 215 3.58 4.12 18.52
CA ASP A 215 4.84 3.39 18.58
C ASP A 215 5.24 2.84 17.20
N LEU A 216 4.28 2.31 16.43
CA LEU A 216 4.47 1.88 15.04
C LEU A 216 5.00 3.02 14.17
N LYS A 217 4.35 4.19 14.21
CA LYS A 217 4.78 5.38 13.45
C LYS A 217 6.19 5.83 13.85
N ALA A 218 6.47 5.88 15.16
CA ALA A 218 7.79 6.23 15.66
C ALA A 218 8.87 5.22 15.25
N GLN A 219 8.52 3.92 15.15
CA GLN A 219 9.41 2.88 14.66
C GLN A 219 9.71 3.05 13.17
N CYS A 220 8.69 3.24 12.34
CA CYS A 220 8.86 3.49 10.91
C CYS A 220 9.77 4.71 10.65
N GLU A 221 9.57 5.80 11.39
CA GLU A 221 10.46 6.96 11.28
C GLU A 221 11.93 6.63 11.63
N ARG A 222 12.16 5.77 12.64
CA ARG A 222 13.53 5.31 12.98
C ARG A 222 14.11 4.47 11.87
N GLU A 223 13.34 3.56 11.28
CA GLU A 223 13.75 2.71 10.16
C GLU A 223 14.12 3.56 8.94
N ILE A 224 13.27 4.50 8.52
CA ILE A 224 13.55 5.43 7.42
C ILE A 224 14.81 6.26 7.69
N ARG A 225 14.97 6.80 8.90
CA ARG A 225 16.18 7.57 9.27
C ARG A 225 17.44 6.70 9.20
N ASN A 226 17.36 5.44 9.62
CA ASN A 226 18.50 4.52 9.57
C ASN A 226 18.84 4.12 8.13
N HIS A 227 17.83 3.90 7.28
CA HIS A 227 18.02 3.63 5.86
C HIS A 227 18.74 4.79 5.16
N ARG A 228 18.26 6.03 5.34
CA ARG A 228 18.91 7.23 4.77
C ARG A 228 20.35 7.41 5.24
N LYS A 229 20.64 7.10 6.51
CA LYS A 229 22.01 7.11 7.03
C LYS A 229 22.89 6.07 6.34
N TYR A 230 22.35 4.88 6.08
CA TYR A 230 23.07 3.81 5.40
C TYR A 230 23.31 4.13 3.92
N GLU A 231 22.33 4.71 3.23
CA GLU A 231 22.50 5.23 1.86
C GLU A 231 23.57 6.31 1.81
N ALA A 232 23.51 7.30 2.72
CA ALA A 232 24.53 8.34 2.83
C ALA A 232 25.93 7.76 3.13
N TYR A 233 26.02 6.75 4.01
CA TYR A 233 27.28 6.03 4.28
C TYR A 233 27.81 5.33 3.02
N ASN A 234 26.95 4.65 2.26
CA ASN A 234 27.33 3.96 1.03
C ASN A 234 27.77 4.91 -0.08
N ILE A 235 27.11 6.07 -0.22
CA ILE A 235 27.54 7.13 -1.13
C ILE A 235 28.93 7.62 -0.73
N LEU A 236 29.13 7.98 0.55
CA LEU A 236 30.42 8.44 1.05
C LEU A 236 31.53 7.38 0.92
N TYR A 237 31.21 6.09 1.12
CA TYR A 237 32.17 5.00 1.00
C TYR A 237 32.54 4.69 -0.45
N LYS A 238 31.55 4.70 -1.36
CA LYS A 238 31.79 4.58 -2.82
C LYS A 238 32.57 5.78 -3.37
N GLU A 239 32.31 6.98 -2.86
CA GLU A 239 33.10 8.17 -3.16
C GLU A 239 34.51 8.10 -2.54
N LYS A 240 34.69 7.37 -1.43
CA LYS A 240 36.01 7.11 -0.82
C LYS A 240 36.89 6.15 -1.63
N GLU A 241 36.29 5.21 -2.38
CA GLU A 241 37.04 4.43 -3.40
C GLU A 241 37.50 5.31 -4.58
N ILE A 242 36.92 6.51 -4.74
CA ILE A 242 37.28 7.49 -5.78
C ILE A 242 38.19 8.61 -5.24
N ILE A 243 38.19 8.88 -3.94
CA ILE A 243 38.94 9.98 -3.31
C ILE A 243 39.76 9.47 -2.13
N GLU A 244 41.05 9.22 -2.37
CA GLU A 244 42.06 9.23 -1.32
C GLU A 244 41.98 10.56 -0.56
N THR A 245 41.87 10.51 0.78
CA THR A 245 41.79 11.62 1.76
C THR A 245 40.39 12.03 2.26
N LEU A 246 39.79 11.18 3.08
CA LEU A 246 38.76 11.61 4.06
C LEU A 246 39.33 11.43 5.47
N ASP A 247 39.54 12.56 6.15
CA ASP A 247 40.08 12.69 7.52
C ASP A 247 39.30 11.80 8.51
N GLU A 248 40.04 10.91 9.19
CA GLU A 248 39.50 9.93 10.15
C GLU A 248 38.66 10.57 11.26
N ARG A 249 38.86 11.88 11.54
CA ARG A 249 38.04 12.62 12.50
C ARG A 249 36.56 12.68 12.12
N VAL A 250 36.24 12.89 10.84
CA VAL A 250 34.87 13.04 10.34
C VAL A 250 34.14 11.70 10.41
N LEU A 251 34.84 10.61 10.08
CA LEU A 251 34.28 9.25 10.24
C LEU A 251 33.96 8.93 11.71
N SER A 252 34.79 9.36 12.66
CA SER A 252 34.57 9.05 14.08
C SER A 252 33.30 9.70 14.66
N GLU A 253 32.90 10.86 14.13
CA GLU A 253 31.72 11.61 14.59
C GLU A 253 30.43 11.09 13.95
N ILE A 254 30.51 10.47 12.77
CA ILE A 254 29.39 9.81 12.09
C ILE A 254 29.13 8.42 12.69
N LEU A 255 30.19 7.69 13.09
CA LEU A 255 30.10 6.30 13.54
C LEU A 255 29.78 6.13 15.03
N ASP A 256 30.06 7.11 15.88
CA ASP A 256 29.70 7.08 17.31
C ASP A 256 28.96 8.36 17.72
N PRO A 257 27.61 8.33 17.83
CA PRO A 257 26.80 9.48 18.23
C PRO A 257 27.19 10.05 19.60
N CYS A 258 27.90 9.28 20.44
CA CYS A 258 28.40 9.72 21.74
C CYS A 258 29.84 10.27 21.71
N ALA A 259 30.57 10.20 20.59
CA ALA A 259 31.96 10.69 20.50
C ALA A 259 32.05 12.20 20.75
N GLY A 260 31.11 12.98 20.22
CA GLY A 260 31.01 14.42 20.48
C GLY A 260 30.63 14.77 21.93
N CYS A 261 29.81 13.94 22.57
CA CYS A 261 29.40 14.11 23.97
C CYS A 261 30.50 13.71 24.97
N ARG A 262 31.30 12.68 24.64
CA ARG A 262 32.49 12.25 25.41
C ARG A 262 33.60 13.30 25.36
N LYS A 263 33.91 13.87 24.18
CA LYS A 263 34.91 14.95 24.04
C LYS A 263 34.55 16.24 24.80
N ARG A 264 33.25 16.53 24.96
CA ARG A 264 32.76 17.75 25.66
C ARG A 264 32.47 17.52 27.15
N GLY A 265 32.80 16.35 27.70
CA GLY A 265 32.60 16.03 29.11
C GLY A 265 31.13 16.00 29.57
N LYS A 266 30.16 15.88 28.64
CA LYS A 266 28.72 15.91 28.96
C LYS A 266 28.09 14.52 29.16
N CYS A 267 28.78 13.45 28.74
CA CYS A 267 28.39 12.09 29.11
C CYS A 267 29.03 11.70 30.44
N LYS A 268 28.25 11.72 31.53
CA LYS A 268 28.59 10.94 32.72
C LYS A 268 28.35 9.48 32.38
N SER A 269 29.42 8.74 32.06
CA SER A 269 29.38 7.29 32.12
C SER A 269 28.89 6.90 33.53
N LYS A 270 27.73 6.24 33.62
CA LYS A 270 27.46 5.40 34.78
C LYS A 270 28.42 4.21 34.64
N SER A 271 29.57 4.30 35.30
CA SER A 271 30.33 3.12 35.68
C SER A 271 29.48 2.28 36.64
N ALA A 272 29.59 0.97 36.45
CA ALA A 272 28.96 -0.16 37.15
C ALA A 272 28.49 0.09 38.60
#